data_AF-A0A7S0GAE3-F1
#
_entry.id   AF-A0A7S0GAE3-F1
#
_cell.length_a   1.000
_cell.length_b   1.000
_cell.length_c   1.000
_cell.angle_alpha   90.00
_cell.angle_beta   90.00
_cell.angle_gamma   90.00
#
_symmetry.space_group_name_H-M   'P 1'
#
loop_
_entity.id
_entity.type
_entity.pdbx_description
1 polymer ?
#
loop_
_entity_poly.entity_id
_entity_poly.type
_entity_poly.pdbx_seq_one_letter_code
_entity_poly.pdbx_strand_id
1 'polypeptide(L)'
;MRTLVRRRKNNPCLIGEPGVGKTAIVEGIAQIIAASRILEKADEIYDRDEDGNFVRQDLVDRAKYLATLCPDRLKGYRIISLELANLVAGTKYRGEFEERLQSIIVELTDENAPPTILFIDEIHSLVGAGSAEGGIDAANILKPALARGTVQVIGATTISEYR
;
A
#
# COMPACT_ATOMS: atom_id res chain seq x y z
N MET A 1 -2.31 4.82 -11.68
CA MET A 1 -3.67 4.53 -11.15
C MET A 1 -4.55 3.66 -12.06
N ARG A 2 -4.50 3.77 -13.40
CA ARG A 2 -5.34 2.96 -14.32
C ARG A 2 -5.32 1.43 -14.07
N THR A 3 -4.18 0.86 -13.68
CA THR A 3 -4.09 -0.58 -13.37
C THR A 3 -4.84 -0.95 -12.10
N LEU A 4 -4.82 -0.10 -11.06
CA LEU A 4 -5.46 -0.35 -9.78
C LEU A 4 -7.00 -0.43 -9.87
N VAL A 5 -7.61 0.28 -10.82
CA VAL A 5 -9.07 0.28 -11.01
C VAL A 5 -9.60 -0.88 -11.85
N ARG A 6 -8.72 -1.76 -12.36
CA ARG A 6 -9.11 -2.93 -13.15
C ARG A 6 -9.84 -3.95 -12.29
N ARG A 7 -10.76 -4.72 -12.89
CA ARG A 7 -11.47 -5.81 -12.20
C ARG A 7 -10.61 -7.05 -11.93
N ARG A 8 -9.60 -7.29 -12.77
CA ARG A 8 -8.65 -8.41 -12.65
C ARG A 8 -7.26 -7.90 -13.00
N LYS A 9 -6.23 -8.55 -12.44
CA LYS A 9 -4.82 -8.18 -12.63
C LYS A 9 -4.59 -6.70 -12.28
N ASN A 10 -5.08 -6.32 -11.11
CA ASN A 10 -5.05 -4.97 -10.53
C ASN A 10 -3.86 -4.75 -9.59
N ASN A 11 -2.82 -5.60 -9.70
CA ASN A 11 -1.61 -5.59 -8.91
C ASN A 11 -0.43 -5.04 -9.75
N PRO A 12 -0.22 -3.71 -9.83
CA PRO A 12 0.91 -3.15 -10.55
C PRO A 12 2.24 -3.44 -9.84
N CYS A 13 3.32 -3.55 -10.62
CA CYS A 13 4.70 -3.59 -10.12
C CYS A 13 5.49 -2.44 -10.75
N LEU A 14 6.11 -1.62 -9.91
CA LEU A 14 7.01 -0.54 -10.31
C LEU A 14 8.42 -1.12 -10.46
N ILE A 15 8.97 -1.02 -11.66
CA ILE A 15 10.30 -1.54 -11.99
C ILE A 15 11.18 -0.37 -12.44
N GLY A 16 12.36 -0.27 -11.85
CA GLY A 16 13.32 0.78 -12.20
C GLY A 16 14.58 0.70 -11.35
N GLU A 17 15.61 1.46 -11.71
CA GLU A 17 16.88 1.49 -10.98
C GLU A 17 16.70 1.82 -9.48
N PRO A 18 17.64 1.43 -8.61
CA PRO A 18 17.69 1.93 -7.23
C PRO A 18 17.67 3.46 -7.18
N GLY A 19 16.97 4.03 -6.19
CA GLY A 19 16.96 5.48 -5.97
C GLY A 19 16.08 6.32 -6.91
N VAL A 20 15.44 5.75 -7.93
CA VAL A 20 14.58 6.52 -8.88
C VAL A 20 13.25 7.01 -8.30
N GLY A 21 13.01 6.81 -7.00
CA GLY A 21 11.80 7.29 -6.33
C GLY A 21 10.57 6.40 -6.51
N LYS A 22 10.73 5.07 -6.66
CA LYS A 22 9.59 4.12 -6.73
C LYS A 22 8.65 4.28 -5.53
N THR A 23 9.20 4.37 -4.33
CA THR A 23 8.47 4.59 -3.06
C THR A 23 7.76 5.95 -3.07
N ALA A 24 8.45 7.02 -3.49
CA ALA A 24 7.87 8.36 -3.59
C ALA A 24 6.66 8.42 -4.56
N ILE A 25 6.68 7.64 -5.65
CA ILE A 25 5.52 7.52 -6.55
C ILE A 25 4.32 6.92 -5.80
N VAL A 26 4.54 5.89 -4.99
CA VAL A 26 3.47 5.24 -4.21
C VAL A 26 2.94 6.16 -3.12
N GLU A 27 3.81 6.90 -2.43
CA GLU A 27 3.41 7.94 -1.47
C GLU A 27 2.56 9.03 -2.13
N GLY A 28 2.93 9.48 -3.32
CA GLY A 28 2.13 10.43 -4.10
C GLY A 28 0.73 9.87 -4.43
N ILE A 29 0.64 8.58 -4.81
CA ILE A 29 -0.65 7.91 -5.02
C ILE A 29 -1.44 7.81 -3.70
N ALA A 30 -0.78 7.51 -2.58
CA ALA A 30 -1.41 7.44 -1.28
C ALA A 30 -2.00 8.80 -0.85
N GLN A 31 -1.28 9.90 -1.11
CA GLN A 31 -1.79 11.26 -0.89
C GLN A 31 -3.05 11.53 -1.71
N ILE A 32 -3.07 11.15 -2.99
CA ILE A 32 -4.25 11.29 -3.87
C ILE A 32 -5.45 10.51 -3.31
N ILE A 33 -5.24 9.26 -2.91
CA ILE A 33 -6.31 8.40 -2.39
C ILE A 33 -6.83 8.90 -1.04
N ALA A 34 -5.94 9.35 -0.15
CA ALA A 34 -6.31 9.83 1.19
C ALA A 34 -6.97 11.21 1.19
N ALA A 35 -6.80 12.00 0.12
CA ALA A 35 -7.22 13.40 0.06
C ALA A 35 -8.71 13.61 0.41
N SER A 36 -9.62 12.80 -0.12
CA SER A 36 -11.05 12.92 0.18
C SER A 36 -11.35 12.75 1.67
N ARG A 37 -10.72 11.75 2.32
CA ARG A 37 -10.88 11.49 3.75
C ARG A 37 -10.32 12.63 4.61
N ILE A 38 -9.21 13.24 4.17
CA ILE A 38 -8.63 14.40 4.86
C ILE A 38 -9.60 15.58 4.78
N LEU A 39 -10.23 15.81 3.63
CA LEU A 39 -11.19 16.91 3.46
C LEU A 39 -12.47 16.71 4.29
N GLU A 40 -12.98 15.49 4.38
CA GLU A 40 -14.13 15.16 5.24
C GLU A 40 -13.86 15.46 6.73
N LYS A 41 -12.59 15.39 7.12
CA LYS A 41 -12.11 15.64 8.48
C LYS A 41 -11.40 16.99 8.62
N ALA A 42 -11.48 17.88 7.62
CA ALA A 42 -10.69 19.10 7.60
C ALA A 42 -10.97 19.98 8.82
N ASP A 43 -12.24 20.08 9.22
CA ASP A 43 -12.66 20.82 10.42
C ASP A 43 -12.20 20.20 11.75
N GLU A 44 -11.90 18.90 11.76
CA GLU A 44 -11.31 18.21 12.93
C GLU A 44 -9.79 18.36 12.98
N ILE A 45 -9.14 18.50 11.82
CA ILE A 45 -7.69 18.43 11.66
C ILE A 45 -7.05 19.83 11.63
N TYR A 46 -7.75 20.82 11.09
CA TYR A 46 -7.22 22.16 10.87
C TYR A 46 -8.07 23.20 11.59
N ASP A 47 -7.38 24.05 12.36
CA ASP A 47 -8.01 25.21 12.99
C ASP A 47 -8.47 26.23 11.95
N ARG A 48 -9.48 27.02 12.33
CA ARG A 48 -9.95 28.17 11.57
C ARG A 48 -9.52 29.47 12.24
N ASP A 49 -9.23 30.48 11.43
CA ASP A 49 -8.97 31.84 11.89
C ASP A 49 -10.26 32.60 12.20
N GLU A 50 -10.13 33.86 12.65
CA GLU A 50 -11.25 34.73 13.02
C GLU A 50 -12.19 35.04 11.84
N ASP A 51 -11.67 34.99 10.61
CA ASP A 51 -12.42 35.19 9.37
C ASP A 51 -13.11 33.89 8.89
N GLY A 52 -12.91 32.79 9.61
CA GLY A 52 -13.48 31.48 9.31
C GLY A 52 -12.71 30.67 8.25
N ASN A 53 -11.55 31.14 7.80
CA ASN A 53 -10.68 30.40 6.86
C ASN A 53 -9.83 29.38 7.61
N PHE A 54 -9.36 28.33 6.92
CA PHE A 54 -8.42 27.40 7.55
C PHE A 54 -7.06 28.07 7.73
N VAL A 55 -6.46 27.93 8.92
CA VAL A 55 -5.10 28.43 9.20
C VAL A 55 -4.07 27.82 8.25
N ARG A 56 -4.32 26.57 7.79
CA ARG A 56 -3.51 25.85 6.79
C ARG A 56 -4.25 25.74 5.45
N GLN A 57 -4.71 26.88 4.94
CA GLN A 57 -5.48 26.95 3.70
C GLN A 57 -4.75 26.30 2.51
N ASP A 58 -3.43 26.44 2.44
CA ASP A 58 -2.56 25.85 1.42
C ASP A 58 -2.65 24.31 1.39
N LEU A 59 -2.67 23.67 2.58
CA LEU A 59 -2.79 22.22 2.70
C LEU A 59 -4.20 21.74 2.34
N VAL A 60 -5.21 22.48 2.75
CA VAL A 60 -6.62 22.18 2.43
C VAL A 60 -6.84 22.29 0.92
N ASP A 61 -6.32 23.33 0.27
CA ASP A 61 -6.47 23.49 -1.18
C ASP A 61 -5.65 22.47 -1.98
N ARG A 62 -4.47 22.09 -1.47
CA ARG A 62 -3.72 20.95 -2.01
C ARG A 62 -4.54 19.65 -1.91
N ALA A 63 -5.16 19.37 -0.77
CA ALA A 63 -6.00 18.20 -0.60
C ALA A 63 -7.22 18.23 -1.53
N LYS A 64 -7.88 19.39 -1.71
CA LYS A 64 -8.95 19.56 -2.71
C LYS A 64 -8.48 19.21 -4.11
N TYR A 65 -7.33 19.75 -4.53
CA TYR A 65 -6.76 19.44 -5.84
C TYR A 65 -6.47 17.94 -5.99
N LEU A 66 -5.78 17.33 -5.02
CA LEU A 66 -5.46 15.90 -5.06
C LEU A 66 -6.72 15.02 -5.11
N ALA A 67 -7.78 15.38 -4.40
CA ALA A 67 -9.04 14.66 -4.42
C ALA A 67 -9.67 14.64 -5.83
N THR A 68 -9.46 15.68 -6.65
CA THR A 68 -9.92 15.67 -8.05
C THR A 68 -9.18 14.66 -8.94
N LEU A 69 -7.98 14.26 -8.56
CA LEU A 69 -7.16 13.28 -9.29
C LEU A 69 -7.52 11.84 -8.91
N CYS A 70 -8.28 11.63 -7.82
CA CYS A 70 -8.62 10.32 -7.31
C CYS A 70 -9.80 9.69 -8.09
N PRO A 71 -9.61 8.52 -8.75
CA PRO A 71 -10.70 7.81 -9.38
C PRO A 71 -11.76 7.35 -8.36
N ASP A 72 -13.04 7.40 -8.71
CA ASP A 72 -14.14 7.03 -7.80
C ASP A 72 -13.99 5.64 -7.18
N ARG A 73 -13.48 4.66 -7.94
CA ARG A 73 -13.24 3.29 -7.47
C ARG A 73 -12.17 3.17 -6.40
N LEU A 74 -11.32 4.17 -6.23
CA LEU A 74 -10.26 4.19 -5.20
C LEU A 74 -10.62 5.10 -4.02
N LYS A 75 -11.78 5.76 -4.03
CA LYS A 75 -12.25 6.50 -2.85
C LYS A 75 -12.46 5.55 -1.68
N GLY A 76 -12.02 5.95 -0.50
CA GLY A 76 -12.09 5.13 0.72
C GLY A 76 -11.02 4.05 0.83
N TYR A 77 -10.20 3.84 -0.19
CA TYR A 77 -9.05 2.94 -0.07
C TYR A 77 -7.99 3.53 0.85
N ARG A 78 -7.19 2.67 1.47
CA ARG A 78 -5.94 3.03 2.14
C ARG A 78 -4.76 2.31 1.49
N ILE A 79 -3.60 2.94 1.48
CA ILE A 79 -2.33 2.28 1.11
C ILE A 79 -1.56 2.02 2.41
N ILE A 80 -1.13 0.78 2.61
CA ILE A 80 -0.32 0.39 3.78
C ILE A 80 0.96 -0.26 3.28
N SER A 81 2.11 0.20 3.76
CA SER A 81 3.40 -0.44 3.49
C SER A 81 3.58 -1.70 4.31
N LEU A 82 4.01 -2.79 3.69
CA LEU A 82 4.42 -4.01 4.38
C LEU A 82 5.95 -4.04 4.50
N GLU A 83 6.44 -3.95 5.72
CA GLU A 83 7.86 -4.11 6.03
C GLU A 83 8.15 -5.54 6.50
N LEU A 84 8.87 -6.31 5.68
CA LEU A 84 9.20 -7.69 6.02
C LEU A 84 10.09 -7.81 7.25
N ALA A 85 10.99 -6.85 7.48
CA ALA A 85 11.84 -6.82 8.66
C ALA A 85 11.03 -6.92 9.95
N ASN A 86 9.87 -6.23 10.03
CA ASN A 86 9.00 -6.26 11.20
C ASN A 86 8.27 -7.59 11.37
N LEU A 87 7.95 -8.27 10.26
CA LEU A 87 7.35 -9.59 10.31
C LEU A 87 8.32 -10.64 10.85
N VAL A 88 9.60 -10.55 10.48
CA VAL A 88 10.66 -11.47 10.92
C VAL A 88 11.13 -11.14 12.34
N ALA A 89 11.12 -9.86 12.72
CA ALA A 89 11.55 -9.41 14.04
C ALA A 89 10.80 -10.15 15.16
N GLY A 90 11.57 -10.77 16.06
CA GLY A 90 11.03 -11.51 17.19
C GLY A 90 10.36 -12.85 16.83
N THR A 91 10.48 -13.32 15.59
CA THR A 91 10.10 -14.70 15.24
C THR A 91 11.29 -15.64 15.47
N LYS A 92 11.04 -16.77 16.13
CA LYS A 92 12.05 -17.82 16.35
C LYS A 92 11.94 -18.93 15.30
N TYR A 93 10.76 -19.07 14.70
CA TYR A 93 10.42 -20.13 13.77
C TYR A 93 9.70 -19.57 12.56
N ARG A 94 9.90 -20.23 11.41
CA ARG A 94 9.21 -19.92 10.15
C ARG A 94 7.68 -19.89 10.29
N GLY A 95 7.10 -20.79 11.10
CA GLY A 95 5.66 -20.85 11.33
C GLY A 95 5.08 -19.55 11.89
N GLU A 96 5.79 -18.89 12.82
CA GLU A 96 5.34 -17.63 13.43
C GLU A 96 5.30 -16.49 12.40
N PHE A 97 6.25 -16.46 11.46
CA PHE A 97 6.20 -15.52 10.34
C PHE A 97 4.97 -15.77 9.45
N GLU A 98 4.73 -17.04 9.10
CA GLU A 98 3.62 -17.43 8.23
C GLU A 98 2.27 -17.08 8.87
N GLU A 99 2.10 -17.32 10.17
CA GLU A 99 0.90 -16.97 10.95
C GLU A 99 0.64 -15.45 10.99
N ARG A 100 1.70 -14.64 11.16
CA ARG A 100 1.60 -13.17 11.10
C ARG A 100 1.16 -12.69 9.72
N LEU A 101 1.76 -13.24 8.66
CA LEU A 101 1.38 -12.89 7.29
C LEU A 101 -0.06 -13.32 6.97
N GLN A 102 -0.50 -14.48 7.45
CA GLN A 102 -1.88 -14.93 7.30
C GLN A 102 -2.85 -14.00 8.04
N SER A 103 -2.50 -13.55 9.25
CA SER A 103 -3.32 -12.61 10.01
C SER A 103 -3.49 -11.27 9.28
N ILE A 104 -2.43 -10.78 8.63
CA ILE A 104 -2.51 -9.60 7.75
C ILE A 104 -3.48 -9.87 6.60
N ILE A 105 -3.39 -11.02 5.92
CA ILE A 105 -4.30 -11.34 4.82
C ILE A 105 -5.75 -11.37 5.29
N VAL A 106 -6.03 -11.93 6.48
CA VAL A 106 -7.37 -11.94 7.06
C VAL A 106 -7.89 -10.51 7.25
N GLU A 107 -7.10 -9.61 7.84
CA GLU A 107 -7.48 -8.20 8.01
C GLU A 107 -7.71 -7.51 6.66
N LEU A 108 -6.85 -7.75 5.67
CA LEU A 108 -6.99 -7.16 4.32
C LEU A 108 -8.27 -7.61 3.61
N THR A 109 -8.84 -8.75 4.00
CA THR A 109 -10.07 -9.32 3.42
C THR A 109 -11.32 -9.08 4.27
N ASP A 110 -11.20 -8.43 5.42
CA ASP A 110 -12.36 -8.09 6.27
C ASP A 110 -13.22 -7.02 5.59
N GLU A 111 -14.49 -7.34 5.34
CA GLU A 111 -15.45 -6.43 4.70
C GLU A 111 -15.82 -5.23 5.58
N ASN A 112 -15.58 -5.31 6.90
CA ASN A 112 -15.76 -4.19 7.83
C ASN A 112 -14.55 -3.26 7.87
N ALA A 113 -13.39 -3.71 7.35
CA ALA A 113 -12.19 -2.90 7.27
C ALA A 113 -12.20 -2.02 6.01
N PRO A 114 -11.55 -0.84 6.04
CA PRO A 114 -11.37 -0.04 4.84
C PRO A 114 -10.60 -0.85 3.77
N PRO A 115 -11.04 -0.82 2.51
CA PRO A 115 -10.35 -1.54 1.44
C PRO A 115 -8.89 -1.09 1.36
N THR A 116 -7.98 -2.05 1.32
CA THR A 116 -6.56 -1.79 1.51
C THR A 116 -5.75 -2.25 0.31
N ILE A 117 -4.90 -1.37 -0.20
CA ILE A 117 -3.83 -1.71 -1.15
C ILE A 117 -2.54 -1.85 -0.34
N LEU A 118 -1.95 -3.03 -0.38
CA LEU A 118 -0.67 -3.28 0.26
C LEU A 118 0.46 -2.77 -0.65
N PHE A 119 1.35 -1.95 -0.13
CA PHE A 119 2.60 -1.60 -0.80
C PHE A 119 3.71 -2.52 -0.30
N ILE A 120 4.44 -3.15 -1.22
CA ILE A 120 5.55 -4.03 -0.89
C ILE A 120 6.75 -3.49 -1.65
N ASP A 121 7.63 -2.81 -0.91
CA ASP A 121 8.94 -2.47 -1.44
C ASP A 121 9.77 -3.76 -1.56
N GLU A 122 10.64 -3.80 -2.55
CA GLU A 122 11.46 -4.99 -2.83
C GLU A 122 10.62 -6.28 -2.93
N ILE A 123 9.54 -6.28 -3.72
CA ILE A 123 8.57 -7.39 -3.79
C ILE A 123 9.22 -8.76 -4.14
N HIS A 124 10.40 -8.76 -4.75
CA HIS A 124 11.19 -9.97 -5.01
C HIS A 124 11.63 -10.69 -3.71
N SER A 125 11.78 -9.97 -2.60
CA SER A 125 12.10 -10.52 -1.27
C SER A 125 11.06 -11.52 -0.77
N LEU A 126 9.80 -11.40 -1.23
CA LEU A 126 8.74 -12.37 -0.94
C LEU A 126 8.88 -13.68 -1.72
N VAL A 127 9.58 -13.64 -2.86
CA VAL A 127 9.66 -14.72 -3.86
C VAL A 127 11.03 -15.42 -3.82
N GLY A 128 12.01 -14.88 -3.08
CA GLY A 128 13.41 -15.31 -3.19
C GLY A 128 14.12 -15.49 -1.85
N ALA A 129 14.27 -16.75 -1.44
CA ALA A 129 15.59 -17.34 -1.15
C ALA A 129 15.46 -18.88 -1.08
N GLY A 130 15.18 -19.50 -2.22
CA GLY A 130 15.17 -20.96 -2.37
C GLY A 130 16.58 -21.60 -2.42
N SER A 131 17.64 -20.94 -1.93
CA SER A 131 19.01 -21.48 -2.05
C SER A 131 19.95 -21.15 -0.88
N ALA A 132 19.46 -20.51 0.19
CA ALA A 132 20.20 -20.35 1.42
C ALA A 132 19.27 -20.66 2.60
N GLU A 133 19.76 -21.43 3.57
CA GLU A 133 19.06 -21.74 4.83
C GLU A 133 18.46 -20.48 5.45
N GLY A 134 17.14 -20.26 5.32
CA GLY A 134 16.45 -19.13 5.93
C GLY A 134 15.59 -18.26 5.00
N GLY A 135 15.51 -18.57 3.71
CA GLY A 135 14.63 -17.85 2.79
C GLY A 135 13.14 -18.03 3.10
N ILE A 136 12.45 -16.92 3.34
CA ILE A 136 11.02 -16.90 3.67
C ILE A 136 10.20 -16.94 2.37
N ASP A 137 9.56 -18.06 2.08
CA ASP A 137 8.70 -18.20 0.88
C ASP A 137 7.27 -17.69 1.15
N ALA A 138 7.16 -16.39 1.38
CA ALA A 138 5.90 -15.69 1.55
C ALA A 138 5.03 -15.73 0.28
N ALA A 139 5.65 -15.98 -0.89
CA ALA A 139 4.96 -16.05 -2.16
C ALA A 139 3.90 -17.16 -2.20
N ASN A 140 4.14 -18.31 -1.58
CA ASN A 140 3.13 -19.39 -1.55
C ASN A 140 1.87 -19.02 -0.76
N ILE A 141 1.99 -18.13 0.22
CA ILE A 141 0.87 -17.62 1.02
C ILE A 141 0.11 -16.53 0.26
N LEU A 142 0.82 -15.63 -0.43
CA LEU A 142 0.20 -14.50 -1.14
C LEU A 142 -0.33 -14.83 -2.53
N LYS A 143 0.27 -15.78 -3.27
CA LYS A 143 -0.15 -16.18 -4.63
C LYS A 143 -1.66 -16.47 -4.74
N PRO A 144 -2.29 -17.26 -3.84
CA PRO A 144 -3.73 -17.54 -3.94
C PRO A 144 -4.59 -16.28 -3.76
N ALA A 145 -4.23 -15.39 -2.83
CA ALA A 145 -4.98 -14.15 -2.57
C ALA A 145 -4.86 -13.15 -3.75
N LEU A 146 -3.66 -13.03 -4.32
CA LEU A 146 -3.40 -12.21 -5.51
C LEU A 146 -4.14 -12.73 -6.75
N ALA A 147 -4.16 -14.05 -6.95
CA ALA A 147 -4.81 -14.69 -8.08
C ALA A 147 -6.34 -14.55 -8.03
N ARG A 148 -6.93 -14.67 -6.83
CA ARG A 148 -8.36 -14.45 -6.60
C ARG A 148 -8.76 -12.97 -6.66
N GLY A 149 -7.80 -12.06 -6.48
CA GLY A 149 -8.04 -10.61 -6.40
C GLY A 149 -8.68 -10.18 -5.07
N THR A 150 -8.59 -11.02 -4.04
CA THR A 150 -9.05 -10.69 -2.68
C THR A 150 -8.08 -9.76 -1.96
N VAL A 151 -6.80 -9.76 -2.37
CA VAL A 151 -5.79 -8.81 -1.91
C VAL A 151 -5.27 -8.04 -3.11
N GLN A 152 -5.13 -6.73 -2.93
CA GLN A 152 -4.58 -5.83 -3.93
C GLN A 152 -3.21 -5.30 -3.48
N VAL A 153 -2.24 -5.29 -4.39
CA VAL A 153 -0.84 -4.94 -4.08
C VAL A 153 -0.28 -3.93 -5.10
N ILE A 154 0.55 -3.01 -4.63
CA ILE A 154 1.55 -2.30 -5.43
C ILE A 154 2.92 -2.85 -5.05
N GLY A 155 3.60 -3.52 -5.97
CA GLY A 155 4.98 -3.96 -5.76
C GLY A 155 5.97 -2.92 -6.28
N ALA A 156 7.16 -2.86 -5.69
CA ALA A 156 8.32 -2.19 -6.27
C ALA A 156 9.53 -3.14 -6.28
N THR A 157 10.37 -3.04 -7.31
CA THR A 157 11.60 -3.84 -7.42
C THR A 157 12.61 -3.17 -8.34
N THR A 158 13.87 -3.58 -8.27
CA THR A 158 14.87 -3.19 -9.27
C THR A 158 14.72 -3.99 -10.56
N ILE A 159 15.33 -3.52 -11.65
CA ILE A 159 15.35 -4.23 -12.94
C ILE A 159 16.09 -5.57 -12.81
N SER A 160 17.19 -5.61 -12.03
CA SER A 160 18.00 -6.80 -11.80
C SER A 160 17.26 -7.90 -11.06
N GLU A 161 16.40 -7.53 -10.10
CA GLU A 161 15.65 -8.49 -9.28
C GLU A 161 14.32 -8.95 -9.90
N TYR A 162 13.85 -8.24 -10.93
CA TYR A 162 12.60 -8.60 -11.62
C TYR A 162 12.78 -9.75 -12.61
N ARG A 163 13.99 -9.91 -13.16
CA ARG A 163 14.30 -10.89 -14.20
C ARG A 163 14.59 -12.27 -13.61
#